data_AF-A0A1X1TEE5-F1
#
_entry.id   AF-A0A1X1TEE5-F1
#
_cell.length_a   1.000
_cell.length_b   1.000
_cell.length_c   1.000
_cell.angle_alpha   90.00
_cell.angle_beta   90.00
_cell.angle_gamma   90.00
#
_symmetry.space_group_name_H-M   'P 1'
#
loop_
_entity.id
_entity.type
_entity.pdbx_description
1 polymer ?
#
loop_
_entity_poly.entity_id
_entity_poly.type
_entity_poly.pdbx_seq_one_letter_code
_entity_poly.pdbx_strand_id
1 'polypeptide(L)'
;MAVFLRKLLRIGKLPHEMRAAAEAEGILRLAEFVPVTRRFTGSIPGKRVSGSVSGYTGALVLTRERVLATLTTVPGLAGRTIDQRWDAPADGPVSAEVAPDGLHLEVDVSRVDPRSRGQLSLHYKSDIPDDVLAELPTRSLAFGVAPEWVYRAVGVPYRP
;
A
#
# COMPACT_ATOMS: atom_id res chain seq x y z
N MET A 1 -3.04 -4.99 21.36
CA MET A 1 -4.32 -5.77 21.34
C MET A 1 -5.02 -5.83 19.98
N ALA A 2 -5.16 -4.73 19.23
CA ALA A 2 -5.96 -4.71 17.98
C ALA A 2 -5.50 -5.70 16.88
N VAL A 3 -4.19 -5.97 16.75
CA VAL A 3 -3.66 -6.87 15.71
C VAL A 3 -3.99 -8.35 15.98
N PHE A 4 -4.04 -8.76 17.25
CA PHE A 4 -4.34 -10.16 17.63
C PHE A 4 -5.79 -10.54 17.29
N LEU A 5 -6.75 -9.64 17.54
CA LEU A 5 -8.16 -9.86 17.18
C LEU A 5 -8.35 -9.89 15.65
N ARG A 6 -7.60 -9.07 14.91
CA ARG A 6 -7.62 -9.03 13.43
C ARG A 6 -7.03 -10.28 12.79
N LYS A 7 -5.96 -10.85 13.38
CA LYS A 7 -5.39 -12.14 12.98
C LYS A 7 -6.43 -13.26 13.04
N LEU A 8 -7.22 -13.31 14.12
CA LEU A 8 -8.28 -14.31 14.30
C LEU A 8 -9.36 -14.21 13.20
N LEU A 9 -9.66 -13.01 12.73
CA LEU A 9 -10.61 -12.73 11.65
C LEU A 9 -9.99 -12.75 10.24
N ARG A 10 -8.72 -13.15 10.10
CA ARG A 10 -7.97 -13.17 8.82
C ARG A 10 -7.89 -11.80 8.11
N ILE A 11 -8.06 -10.70 8.84
CA ILE A 11 -8.03 -9.33 8.31
C ILE A 11 -6.56 -8.94 8.07
N GLY A 12 -6.18 -8.75 6.81
CA GLY A 12 -4.78 -8.53 6.40
C GLY A 12 -4.04 -9.78 5.92
N LYS A 13 -4.77 -10.87 5.68
CA LYS A 13 -4.24 -12.03 4.93
C LYS A 13 -4.20 -11.70 3.44
N LEU A 14 -3.16 -12.16 2.75
CA LEU A 14 -3.07 -12.05 1.29
C LEU A 14 -4.16 -12.94 0.64
N PRO A 15 -4.93 -12.42 -0.34
CA PRO A 15 -5.88 -13.25 -1.10
C PRO A 15 -5.19 -14.46 -1.76
N HIS A 16 -5.88 -15.59 -1.83
CA HIS A 16 -5.29 -16.86 -2.28
C HIS A 16 -4.71 -16.78 -3.69
N GLU A 17 -5.43 -16.15 -4.62
CA GLU A 17 -4.96 -15.93 -5.99
C GLU A 17 -3.65 -15.12 -6.06
N MET A 18 -3.53 -14.09 -5.22
CA MET A 18 -2.34 -13.25 -5.15
C MET A 18 -1.17 -14.01 -4.54
N ARG A 19 -1.43 -14.84 -3.54
CA ARG A 19 -0.43 -15.72 -2.94
C ARG A 19 0.12 -16.70 -3.97
N ALA A 20 -0.75 -17.39 -4.71
CA ALA A 20 -0.33 -18.37 -5.72
C ALA A 20 0.53 -17.70 -6.82
N ALA A 21 0.14 -16.52 -7.28
CA ALA A 21 0.94 -15.75 -8.23
C ALA A 21 2.31 -15.35 -7.65
N ALA A 22 2.34 -14.84 -6.41
CA ALA A 22 3.59 -14.47 -5.77
C ALA A 22 4.54 -15.65 -5.54
N GLU A 23 4.00 -16.83 -5.20
CA GLU A 23 4.79 -18.06 -5.07
C GLU A 23 5.42 -18.47 -6.40
N ALA A 24 4.69 -18.33 -7.51
CA ALA A 24 5.22 -18.60 -8.85
C ALA A 24 6.34 -17.64 -9.29
N GLU A 25 6.29 -16.38 -8.85
CA GLU A 25 7.31 -15.34 -9.12
C GLU A 25 8.57 -15.48 -8.26
N GLY A 26 8.56 -16.36 -7.25
CA GLY A 26 9.62 -16.47 -6.26
C GLY A 26 9.56 -15.34 -5.22
N ILE A 27 9.03 -15.67 -4.04
CA ILE A 27 8.90 -14.74 -2.91
C ILE A 27 10.27 -14.50 -2.27
N LEU A 28 10.68 -13.24 -2.18
CA LEU A 28 11.79 -12.78 -1.35
C LEU A 28 11.32 -12.46 0.07
N ARG A 29 10.12 -11.87 0.19
CA ARG A 29 9.49 -11.56 1.48
C ARG A 29 7.98 -11.66 1.37
N LEU A 30 7.36 -12.34 2.34
CA LEU A 30 5.92 -12.30 2.55
C LEU A 30 5.66 -11.93 4.01
N ALA A 31 4.97 -10.82 4.23
CA ALA A 31 4.48 -10.40 5.52
C ALA A 31 2.97 -10.19 5.45
N GLU A 32 2.23 -10.91 6.29
CA GLU A 32 0.78 -10.76 6.44
C GLU A 32 0.46 -10.15 7.80
N PHE A 33 -0.73 -9.56 7.92
CA PHE A 33 -1.16 -8.85 9.13
C PHE A 33 -0.24 -7.66 9.49
N VAL A 34 0.35 -7.05 8.46
CA VAL A 34 1.27 -5.92 8.56
C VAL A 34 0.49 -4.70 9.08
N PRO A 35 0.92 -4.05 10.17
CA PRO A 35 0.36 -2.77 10.57
C PRO A 35 0.59 -1.72 9.48
N VAL A 36 -0.48 -1.04 9.06
CA VAL A 36 -0.38 0.03 8.06
C VAL A 36 -0.79 1.35 8.68
N THR A 37 0.11 2.33 8.69
CA THR A 37 -0.19 3.69 9.14
C THR A 37 -0.56 4.53 7.93
N ARG A 38 -1.79 5.04 7.88
CA ARG A 38 -2.23 5.98 6.85
C ARG A 38 -2.24 7.39 7.42
N ARG A 39 -1.55 8.31 6.77
CA ARG A 39 -1.59 9.75 7.09
C ARG A 39 -2.21 10.51 5.92
N PHE A 40 -3.05 11.48 6.23
CA PHE A 40 -3.64 12.34 5.21
C PHE A 40 -3.91 13.73 5.74
N THR A 41 -3.56 14.71 4.92
CA THR A 41 -3.82 16.12 5.15
C THR A 41 -4.25 16.74 3.83
N GLY A 42 -5.37 17.47 3.83
CA GLY A 42 -5.84 18.17 2.64
C GLY A 42 -7.35 18.05 2.40
N SER A 43 -7.74 18.18 1.14
CA SER A 43 -9.14 18.14 0.72
C SER A 43 -9.32 17.30 -0.53
N ILE A 44 -10.34 16.45 -0.51
CA ILE A 44 -10.90 15.79 -1.68
C ILE A 44 -12.41 16.10 -1.73
N PRO A 45 -13.09 15.95 -2.87
CA PRO A 45 -14.55 15.98 -2.93
C PRO A 45 -15.20 15.12 -1.83
N GLY A 46 -16.04 15.75 -1.01
CA GLY A 46 -16.71 15.11 0.12
C GLY A 46 -15.93 15.02 1.44
N LYS A 47 -14.66 15.46 1.50
CA LYS A 47 -13.86 15.40 2.74
C LYS A 47 -12.74 16.45 2.79
N ARG A 48 -12.68 17.23 3.86
CA ARG A 48 -11.57 18.14 4.17
C ARG A 48 -11.03 17.84 5.57
N VAL A 49 -9.71 17.71 5.69
CA VAL A 49 -9.05 17.32 6.94
C VAL A 49 -7.75 18.09 7.10
N SER A 50 -7.54 18.75 8.24
CA SER A 50 -6.30 19.45 8.59
C SER A 50 -5.15 18.51 8.98
N GLY A 51 -5.47 17.26 9.30
CA GLY A 51 -4.54 16.15 9.49
C GLY A 51 -5.26 14.94 10.09
N SER A 52 -5.01 13.75 9.56
CA SER A 52 -5.52 12.50 10.13
C SER A 52 -4.48 11.40 10.06
N VAL A 53 -4.41 10.59 11.11
CA VAL A 53 -3.64 9.36 11.19
C VAL A 53 -4.58 8.21 11.51
N SER A 54 -4.49 7.10 10.79
CA SER A 54 -5.36 5.94 10.99
C SER A 54 -4.56 4.64 10.83
N GLY A 55 -4.86 3.67 11.69
CA GLY A 55 -4.18 2.37 11.72
C GLY A 55 -5.01 1.27 11.06
N TYR A 56 -4.47 0.68 10.00
CA TYR A 56 -5.05 -0.43 9.24
C TYR A 56 -4.18 -1.68 9.34
N THR A 57 -4.58 -2.71 8.61
CA THR A 57 -3.82 -3.95 8.49
C THR A 57 -3.78 -4.37 7.03
N GLY A 58 -2.65 -4.90 6.61
CA GLY A 58 -2.39 -5.26 5.22
C GLY A 58 -1.47 -6.46 5.08
N ALA A 59 -1.06 -6.71 3.85
CA ALA A 59 -0.02 -7.65 3.49
C ALA A 59 0.99 -6.93 2.60
N LEU A 60 2.25 -7.32 2.71
CA LEU A 60 3.37 -6.87 1.88
C LEU A 60 4.07 -8.10 1.32
N VAL A 61 4.29 -8.11 0.02
CA VAL A 61 5.02 -9.15 -0.69
C VAL A 61 6.05 -8.49 -1.59
N LEU A 62 7.29 -8.98 -1.49
CA LEU A 62 8.37 -8.69 -2.41
C LEU A 62 8.68 -9.99 -3.13
N THR A 63 8.56 -9.99 -4.45
CA THR A 63 8.95 -11.13 -5.30
C THR A 63 10.12 -10.72 -6.18
N ARG A 64 10.66 -11.66 -6.95
CA ARG A 64 11.69 -11.33 -7.95
C ARG A 64 11.15 -10.47 -9.10
N GLU A 65 9.83 -10.36 -9.24
CA GLU A 65 9.19 -9.63 -10.34
C GLU A 65 8.53 -8.32 -9.93
N ARG A 66 8.00 -8.21 -8.70
CA ARG A 66 7.21 -7.04 -8.28
C ARG A 66 7.16 -6.79 -6.77
N VAL A 67 6.68 -5.60 -6.42
CA VAL A 67 6.11 -5.27 -5.11
C VAL A 67 4.59 -5.41 -5.16
N LEU A 68 4.02 -6.12 -4.19
CA LEU A 68 2.59 -6.20 -3.99
C LEU A 68 2.26 -5.82 -2.54
N ALA A 69 1.33 -4.90 -2.35
CA ALA A 69 0.77 -4.65 -1.02
C ALA A 69 -0.73 -4.41 -1.05
N THR A 70 -1.38 -4.84 0.02
CA THR A 70 -2.84 -4.71 0.17
C THR A 70 -3.18 -3.97 1.45
N LEU A 71 -4.22 -3.14 1.40
CA LEU A 71 -4.83 -2.49 2.55
C LEU A 71 -6.20 -3.11 2.81
N THR A 72 -6.42 -3.62 4.02
CA THR A 72 -7.72 -4.14 4.44
C THR A 72 -8.43 -3.09 5.28
N THR A 73 -9.54 -2.57 4.76
CA THR A 73 -10.45 -1.66 5.49
C THR A 73 -11.67 -2.39 6.03
N VAL A 74 -12.04 -3.53 5.42
CA VAL A 74 -13.19 -4.38 5.79
C VAL A 74 -12.76 -5.85 5.78
N PRO A 75 -13.23 -6.71 6.70
CA PRO A 75 -12.92 -8.14 6.68
C PRO A 75 -13.28 -8.78 5.33
N GLY A 76 -12.37 -9.58 4.77
CA GLY A 76 -12.58 -10.27 3.49
C GLY A 76 -12.37 -9.43 2.22
N LEU A 77 -12.14 -8.12 2.35
CA LEU A 77 -11.87 -7.23 1.21
C LEU A 77 -10.53 -6.50 1.39
N ALA A 78 -9.48 -7.08 0.81
CA ALA A 78 -8.15 -6.46 0.75
C ALA A 78 -7.99 -5.71 -0.57
N GLY A 79 -7.97 -4.37 -0.53
CA GLY A 79 -7.71 -3.55 -1.70
C GLY A 79 -6.22 -3.51 -2.02
N ARG A 80 -5.83 -3.74 -3.27
CA ARG A 80 -4.45 -3.56 -3.73
C ARG A 80 -4.08 -2.08 -3.65
N THR A 81 -3.02 -1.74 -2.91
CA THR A 81 -2.48 -0.38 -2.88
C THR A 81 -1.31 -0.20 -3.84
N ILE A 82 -0.53 -1.26 -4.04
CA ILE A 82 0.53 -1.33 -5.05
C ILE A 82 0.56 -2.75 -5.61
N ASP A 83 0.78 -2.85 -6.92
CA ASP A 83 1.00 -4.08 -7.68
C ASP A 83 1.90 -3.70 -8.85
N GLN A 84 3.19 -3.52 -8.57
CA GLN A 84 4.13 -2.83 -9.45
C GLN A 84 5.34 -3.72 -9.72
N ARG A 85 5.56 -4.05 -11.00
CA ARG A 85 6.76 -4.76 -11.44
C ARG A 85 8.01 -3.89 -11.28
N TRP A 86 9.13 -4.52 -10.99
CA TRP A 86 10.43 -3.85 -10.88
C TRP A 86 10.90 -3.25 -12.21
N ASP A 87 10.53 -3.88 -13.33
CA ASP A 87 10.93 -3.49 -14.70
C ASP A 87 9.96 -2.49 -15.36
N ALA A 88 8.83 -2.19 -14.72
CA ALA A 88 7.86 -1.28 -15.26
C ALA A 88 8.33 0.18 -15.13
N PRO A 89 7.93 1.07 -16.06
CA PRO A 89 8.36 2.47 -16.03
C PRO A 89 8.05 3.12 -14.68
N ALA A 90 9.06 3.78 -14.09
CA ALA A 90 8.90 4.56 -12.87
C ALA A 90 8.21 5.90 -13.19
N ASP A 91 6.93 5.83 -13.55
CA ASP A 91 6.12 6.99 -13.90
C ASP A 91 4.80 7.00 -13.11
N GLY A 92 4.42 8.19 -12.66
CA GLY A 92 3.15 8.42 -11.98
C GLY A 92 3.26 9.26 -10.71
N PRO A 93 2.09 9.57 -10.11
CA PRO A 93 2.00 10.45 -8.96
C PRO A 93 2.33 9.76 -7.63
N VAL A 94 2.26 8.44 -7.55
CA VAL A 94 2.58 7.70 -6.32
C VAL A 94 4.04 7.31 -6.32
N SER A 95 4.78 7.75 -5.30
CA SER A 95 6.12 7.28 -4.99
C SER A 95 6.04 6.09 -4.02
N ALA A 96 6.86 5.08 -4.25
CA ALA A 96 7.02 3.91 -3.39
C ALA A 96 8.48 3.72 -3.01
N GLU A 97 8.75 3.50 -1.73
CA GLU A 97 10.09 3.22 -1.22
C GLU A 97 10.09 1.97 -0.34
N VAL A 98 11.01 1.05 -0.63
CA VAL A 98 11.28 -0.14 0.19
C VAL A 98 12.47 0.12 1.11
N ALA A 99 12.17 0.32 2.38
CA ALA A 99 13.09 0.66 3.46
C ALA A 99 13.25 -0.51 4.45
N PRO A 100 14.26 -0.51 5.35
CA PRO A 100 14.41 -1.57 6.34
C PRO A 100 13.23 -1.68 7.30
N ASP A 101 12.50 -0.58 7.53
CA ASP A 101 11.30 -0.53 8.37
C ASP A 101 10.00 -0.82 7.60
N GLY A 102 10.08 -1.08 6.30
CA GLY A 102 8.97 -1.57 5.49
C GLY A 102 8.77 -0.82 4.17
N LEU A 103 7.52 -0.77 3.71
CA LEU A 103 7.15 -0.08 2.47
C LEU A 103 6.48 1.26 2.80
N HIS A 104 6.98 2.33 2.17
CA HIS A 104 6.42 3.68 2.23
C HIS A 104 5.80 4.03 0.90
N LEU A 105 4.54 4.48 0.91
CA LEU A 105 3.87 5.05 -0.26
C LEU A 105 3.53 6.50 0.03
N GLU A 106 3.81 7.39 -0.91
CA GLU A 106 3.50 8.81 -0.81
C GLU A 106 2.90 9.35 -2.10
N VAL A 107 1.92 10.23 -1.98
CA VAL A 107 1.31 10.88 -3.14
C VAL A 107 0.81 12.29 -2.80
N ASP A 108 1.09 13.22 -3.72
CA ASP A 108 0.35 14.47 -3.83
C ASP A 108 -0.96 14.19 -4.57
N VAL A 109 -2.07 14.29 -3.85
CA VAL A 109 -3.37 13.89 -4.39
C VAL A 109 -3.84 14.82 -5.52
N SER A 110 -3.26 16.02 -5.64
CA SER A 110 -3.55 16.94 -6.76
C SER A 110 -2.97 16.46 -8.08
N ARG A 111 -1.91 15.63 -8.05
CA ARG A 111 -1.35 14.97 -9.23
C ARG A 111 -2.19 13.77 -9.70
N VAL A 112 -3.14 13.31 -8.89
CA VAL A 112 -4.08 12.23 -9.21
C VAL A 112 -5.44 12.76 -9.66
N ASP A 113 -6.02 13.71 -8.92
CA ASP A 113 -7.29 14.37 -9.23
C ASP A 113 -7.13 15.88 -9.01
N PRO A 114 -7.29 16.72 -10.04
CA PRO A 114 -7.09 18.17 -9.91
C PRO A 114 -8.08 18.86 -8.96
N ARG A 115 -9.20 18.20 -8.61
CA ARG A 115 -10.16 18.67 -7.59
C ARG A 115 -9.64 18.47 -6.17
N SER A 116 -8.58 17.69 -6.01
CA SER A 116 -7.99 17.30 -4.73
C SER A 116 -6.74 18.13 -4.44
N ARG A 117 -6.42 18.30 -3.14
CA ARG A 117 -5.20 18.96 -2.67
C ARG A 117 -4.68 18.28 -1.41
N GLY A 118 -3.36 18.22 -1.28
CA GLY A 118 -2.67 17.75 -0.08
C GLY A 118 -1.96 16.42 -0.27
N GLN A 119 -1.55 15.80 0.84
CA GLN A 119 -0.70 14.61 0.84
C GLN A 119 -1.42 13.41 1.45
N LEU A 120 -1.21 12.24 0.87
CA LEU A 120 -1.54 10.93 1.42
C LEU A 120 -0.27 10.11 1.52
N SER A 121 -0.02 9.49 2.68
CA SER A 121 1.01 8.48 2.83
C SER A 121 0.51 7.22 3.53
N LEU A 122 1.10 6.08 3.14
CA LEU A 122 0.88 4.76 3.73
C LEU A 122 2.23 4.17 4.13
N HIS A 123 2.37 3.76 5.39
CA HIS A 123 3.56 3.06 5.87
C HIS A 123 3.19 1.66 6.33
N TYR A 124 3.69 0.67 5.60
CA TYR A 124 3.56 -0.76 5.89
C TYR A 124 4.71 -1.18 6.80
N LYS A 125 4.47 -1.26 8.12
CA LYS A 125 5.52 -1.57 9.08
C LYS A 125 5.89 -3.05 9.07
N SER A 126 7.02 -3.37 8.46
CA SER A 126 7.60 -4.71 8.43
C SER A 126 9.11 -4.59 8.49
N ASP A 127 9.76 -5.30 9.41
CA ASP A 127 11.22 -5.39 9.42
C ASP A 127 11.65 -6.21 8.18
N ILE A 128 12.31 -5.55 7.23
CA ILE A 128 12.82 -6.14 5.99
C ILE A 128 14.33 -6.40 6.18
N PRO A 129 14.77 -7.66 6.15
CA PRO A 129 16.18 -8.01 6.28
C PRO A 129 17.07 -7.39 5.19
N ASP A 130 18.34 -7.11 5.53
CA ASP A 130 19.29 -6.47 4.61
C ASP A 130 19.64 -7.34 3.40
N ASP A 131 19.64 -8.67 3.55
CA ASP A 131 19.83 -9.61 2.45
C ASP A 131 18.68 -9.53 1.43
N VAL A 132 17.44 -9.45 1.91
CA VAL A 132 16.26 -9.22 1.06
C VAL A 132 16.37 -7.88 0.33
N LEU A 133 16.78 -6.80 1.03
CA LEU A 133 16.95 -5.49 0.42
C LEU A 133 18.05 -5.47 -0.65
N ALA A 134 19.13 -6.21 -0.44
CA ALA A 134 20.24 -6.33 -1.38
C ALA A 134 19.86 -7.11 -2.65
N GLU A 135 18.87 -8.00 -2.57
CA GLU A 135 18.33 -8.73 -3.74
C GLU A 135 17.36 -7.89 -4.60
N LEU A 136 16.88 -6.74 -4.12
CA LEU A 136 15.92 -5.92 -4.86
C LEU A 136 16.58 -5.20 -6.05
N PRO A 137 15.97 -5.21 -7.25
CA PRO A 137 16.49 -4.46 -8.40
C PRO A 137 16.56 -2.95 -8.18
N THR A 138 15.62 -2.42 -7.39
CA THR A 138 15.54 -1.03 -6.97
C THR A 138 14.83 -0.94 -5.63
N ARG A 139 15.08 0.14 -4.90
CA ARG A 139 14.38 0.48 -3.66
C ARG A 139 13.30 1.54 -3.84
N SER A 140 13.24 2.17 -5.01
CA SER A 140 12.32 3.27 -5.30
C SER A 140 11.57 3.00 -6.60
N LEU A 141 10.25 3.17 -6.57
CA LEU A 141 9.37 3.04 -7.73
C LEU A 141 8.40 4.21 -7.79
N ALA A 142 7.83 4.47 -8.97
CA ALA A 142 6.68 5.34 -9.12
C ALA A 142 5.63 4.67 -10.00
N PHE A 143 4.35 4.93 -9.72
CA PHE A 143 3.26 4.31 -10.48
C PHE A 143 2.01 5.19 -10.58
N GLY A 144 1.27 4.98 -11.67
CA GLY A 144 -0.02 5.59 -11.97
C GLY A 144 -1.16 5.00 -11.14
N VAL A 145 -2.10 5.85 -10.70
CA VAL A 145 -3.35 5.42 -10.06
C VAL A 145 -4.53 6.25 -10.54
N ALA A 146 -5.71 5.66 -10.55
CA ALA A 146 -6.96 6.39 -10.76
C ALA A 146 -7.37 7.16 -9.49
N PRO A 147 -8.17 8.25 -9.60
CA PRO A 147 -8.69 8.99 -8.45
C PRO A 147 -9.31 8.09 -7.38
N GLU A 148 -10.07 7.07 -7.78
CA GLU A 148 -10.70 6.12 -6.87
C GLU A 148 -9.75 5.52 -5.82
N TRP A 149 -8.47 5.32 -6.18
CA TRP A 149 -7.45 4.80 -5.27
C TRP A 149 -7.29 5.68 -4.02
N VAL A 150 -7.23 7.00 -4.21
CA VAL A 150 -7.12 7.98 -3.11
C VAL A 150 -8.38 7.92 -2.25
N TYR A 151 -9.57 7.94 -2.87
CA TYR A 151 -10.86 7.97 -2.18
C TYR A 151 -11.04 6.72 -1.30
N ARG A 152 -10.71 5.53 -1.83
CA ARG A 152 -10.71 4.27 -1.08
C ARG A 152 -9.72 4.30 0.08
N ALA A 153 -8.48 4.78 -0.14
CA ALA A 153 -7.46 4.87 0.91
C ALA A 153 -7.84 5.86 2.03
N VAL A 154 -8.65 6.87 1.73
CA VAL A 154 -9.14 7.85 2.72
C VAL A 154 -10.52 7.53 3.31
N GLY A 155 -11.15 6.43 2.88
CA GLY A 155 -12.46 5.97 3.35
C GLY A 155 -13.62 6.87 2.90
N VAL A 156 -13.56 7.41 1.69
CA VAL A 156 -14.63 8.23 1.09
C VAL A 156 -15.18 7.50 -0.14
N PRO A 157 -16.50 7.43 -0.34
CA PRO A 157 -17.06 6.89 -1.57
C PRO A 157 -16.60 7.67 -2.80
N TYR A 158 -16.13 6.99 -3.83
CA TYR A 158 -15.79 7.64 -5.10
C TYR A 158 -17.05 7.84 -5.95
N ARG A 159 -17.25 9.05 -6.44
CA ARG A 159 -18.28 9.42 -7.40
C ARG A 159 -17.57 10.17 -8.54
N PRO A 160 -17.36 9.54 -9.72
CA PRO A 160 -16.58 10.12 -10.80
C PRO A 160 -17.10 11.49 -11.22
#